data_AF-A0A5Q0M5R8-F1
#
_entry.id   AF-A0A5Q0M5R8-F1
#
_cell.length_a   1.000
_cell.length_b   1.000
_cell.length_c   1.000
_cell.angle_alpha   90.00
_cell.angle_beta   90.00
_cell.angle_gamma   90.00
#
_symmetry.space_group_name_H-M   'P 1'
#
loop_
_entity.id
_entity.type
_entity.pdbx_description
1 polymer ?
#
loop_
_entity_poly.entity_id
_entity_poly.type
_entity_poly.pdbx_seq_one_letter_code
_entity_poly.pdbx_strand_id
1 'polypeptide(L)'
;MAYIYCHDPKQDYCFSLARRVDSSDIEVMVVDQVVHRVDRLEVALHASGFVATLSTEAASLLDGHSKYEIEFLPENWSRQSIEEALAAILRGKDGLTVSG
;
A
#
# COMPACT_ATOMS: atom_id res chain seq x y z
N MET A 1 -13.75 6.47 -1.94
CA MET A 1 -12.74 5.71 -1.18
C MET A 1 -11.77 5.15 -2.20
N ALA A 2 -10.47 5.25 -1.95
CA ALA A 2 -9.45 4.61 -2.78
C ALA A 2 -8.81 3.49 -1.96
N TYR A 3 -8.59 2.33 -2.59
CA TYR A 3 -7.94 1.21 -1.94
C TYR A 3 -7.20 0.33 -2.94
N ILE A 4 -6.20 -0.38 -2.45
CA ILE A 4 -5.47 -1.45 -3.12
C ILE A 4 -5.51 -2.64 -2.16
N TYR A 5 -5.87 -3.81 -2.67
CA TYR A 5 -5.89 -5.05 -1.90
C TYR A 5 -5.15 -6.14 -2.65
N CYS A 6 -4.25 -6.81 -1.95
CA CYS A 6 -3.36 -7.84 -2.45
C CYS A 6 -3.49 -9.05 -1.53
N HIS A 7 -3.60 -10.24 -2.10
CA HIS A 7 -3.58 -11.49 -1.36
C HIS A 7 -2.53 -12.40 -2.00
N ASP A 8 -1.55 -12.83 -1.20
CA ASP A 8 -0.59 -13.86 -1.60
C ASP A 8 -1.11 -15.22 -1.13
N PRO A 9 -1.67 -16.05 -2.04
CA PRO A 9 -2.20 -17.36 -1.68
C PRO A 9 -1.12 -18.37 -1.28
N LYS A 10 0.17 -18.11 -1.57
CA LYS A 10 1.25 -19.01 -1.16
C LYS A 10 1.61 -18.82 0.31
N GLN A 11 1.50 -17.59 0.79
CA GLN A 11 1.83 -17.21 2.17
C GLN A 11 0.58 -17.04 3.04
N ASP A 12 -0.62 -17.13 2.45
CA ASP A 12 -1.90 -16.83 3.10
C ASP A 12 -1.87 -15.44 3.76
N TYR A 13 -1.37 -14.47 3.01
CA TYR A 13 -1.02 -13.14 3.52
C TYR A 13 -1.75 -12.06 2.74
N CYS A 14 -2.44 -11.16 3.45
CA CYS A 14 -3.10 -10.01 2.84
C CYS A 14 -2.32 -8.73 3.10
N PHE A 15 -2.26 -7.88 2.08
CA PHE A 15 -1.78 -6.51 2.19
C PHE A 15 -2.80 -5.56 1.59
N SER A 16 -3.18 -4.50 2.31
CA SER A 16 -4.02 -3.45 1.75
C SER A 16 -3.57 -2.06 2.14
N LEU A 17 -3.81 -1.13 1.21
CA LEU A 17 -3.71 0.30 1.43
C LEU A 17 -5.07 0.90 1.15
N ALA A 18 -5.60 1.72 2.05
CA ALA A 18 -6.86 2.40 1.83
C ALA A 18 -6.84 3.82 2.38
N ARG A 19 -7.62 4.69 1.75
CA ARG A 19 -7.95 6.00 2.30
C ARG A 19 -9.41 6.34 2.07
N ARG A 20 -10.08 6.72 3.15
CA ARG A 20 -11.46 7.21 3.11
C ARG A 20 -11.49 8.66 2.60
N VAL A 21 -12.61 9.06 2.00
CA VAL A 21 -12.78 10.41 1.42
C VAL A 21 -12.73 11.50 2.49
N ASP A 22 -13.16 11.17 3.70
CA ASP A 22 -13.29 12.04 4.87
C ASP A 22 -12.09 11.96 5.83
N SER A 23 -11.05 11.19 5.48
CA SER A 23 -9.89 10.97 6.36
C SER A 23 -8.59 11.49 5.76
N SER A 24 -7.72 12.04 6.62
CA SER A 24 -6.32 12.31 6.30
C SER A 24 -5.47 11.05 6.33
N ASP A 25 -5.90 10.00 6.99
CA ASP A 25 -5.01 8.90 7.37
C ASP A 25 -5.02 7.81 6.31
N ILE A 26 -3.88 7.14 6.14
CA ILE A 26 -3.75 5.96 5.29
C ILE A 26 -3.96 4.75 6.19
N GLU A 27 -4.92 3.91 5.84
CA GLU A 27 -5.13 2.63 6.49
C GLU A 27 -4.26 1.57 5.81
N VAL A 28 -3.46 0.88 6.61
CA VAL A 28 -2.60 -0.23 6.18
C VAL A 28 -3.12 -1.49 6.88
N MET A 29 -3.36 -2.53 6.10
CA MET A 29 -3.77 -3.84 6.60
C MET A 29 -2.75 -4.89 6.20
N VAL A 30 -2.37 -5.76 7.14
CA VAL A 30 -1.45 -6.87 6.93
C VAL A 30 -1.99 -8.19 7.48
N VAL A 31 -1.40 -9.31 7.05
CA VAL A 31 -1.72 -10.67 7.53
C VAL A 31 -3.21 -11.00 7.30
N ASP A 32 -3.99 -11.21 8.37
CA ASP A 32 -5.43 -11.42 8.35
C ASP A 32 -6.08 -10.32 9.20
N GLN A 33 -6.26 -9.15 8.58
CA GLN A 33 -6.96 -7.98 9.14
C GLN A 33 -6.26 -7.25 10.29
N VAL A 34 -4.94 -7.35 10.43
CA VAL A 34 -4.19 -6.47 11.34
C VAL A 34 -4.11 -5.09 10.70
N VAL A 35 -4.83 -4.11 11.26
CA VAL A 35 -4.99 -2.77 10.68
C VAL A 35 -4.36 -1.70 11.55
N HIS A 36 -3.61 -0.80 10.92
CA HIS A 36 -3.10 0.42 11.54
C HIS A 36 -3.26 1.62 10.61
N ARG A 37 -3.45 2.81 11.20
CA ARG A 37 -3.59 4.07 10.46
C ARG A 37 -2.30 4.87 10.58
N VAL A 38 -1.77 5.31 9.45
CA VAL A 38 -0.50 6.03 9.37
C VAL A 38 -0.68 7.36 8.67
N ASP A 39 0.05 8.36 9.15
CA ASP A 39 0.10 9.68 8.52
C ASP A 39 1.01 9.72 7.30
N ARG A 40 2.03 8.86 7.28
CA ARG A 40 3.06 8.82 6.24
C ARG A 40 3.33 7.38 5.81
N LEU A 41 3.46 7.21 4.50
CA LEU A 41 3.82 5.97 3.84
C LEU A 41 4.67 6.34 2.61
N GLU A 42 5.81 5.70 2.45
CA GLU A 42 6.61 5.86 1.23
C GLU A 42 6.25 4.74 0.26
N VAL A 43 5.93 5.09 -0.98
CA VAL A 43 5.59 4.14 -2.03
C VAL A 43 6.44 4.41 -3.26
N ALA A 44 7.24 3.43 -3.66
CA ALA A 44 7.97 3.43 -4.91
C ALA A 44 7.23 2.56 -5.93
N LEU A 45 6.62 3.18 -6.93
CA LEU A 45 5.94 2.51 -8.04
C LEU A 45 6.94 2.22 -9.17
N HIS A 46 6.98 0.97 -9.61
CA HIS A 46 7.84 0.45 -10.67
C HIS A 46 7.00 -0.15 -11.81
N ALA A 47 7.65 -0.61 -12.88
CA ALA A 47 6.97 -1.19 -14.03
C ALA A 47 6.19 -2.48 -13.70
N SER A 48 6.73 -3.31 -12.80
CA SER A 48 6.21 -4.64 -12.46
C SER A 48 5.52 -4.72 -11.10
N GLY A 49 5.38 -3.60 -10.38
CA GLY A 49 4.94 -3.63 -8.99
C GLY A 49 5.16 -2.32 -8.27
N PHE A 50 5.00 -2.33 -6.95
CA PHE A 50 5.39 -1.23 -6.09
C PHE A 50 5.97 -1.74 -4.78
N VAL A 51 6.73 -0.88 -4.11
CA VAL A 51 7.28 -1.11 -2.79
C VAL A 51 6.67 -0.11 -1.83
N ALA A 52 6.04 -0.59 -0.76
CA ALA A 52 5.52 0.24 0.33
C ALA A 52 6.46 0.14 1.53
N THR A 53 6.89 1.29 2.05
CA THR A 53 7.82 1.39 3.19
C THR A 53 7.17 2.18 4.33
N LEU A 54 7.14 1.56 5.50
CA LEU A 54 6.63 2.11 6.76
C LEU A 54 7.76 2.61 7.64
N SER A 55 7.42 3.52 8.56
CA SER A 55 8.30 3.83 9.70
C SER A 55 8.43 2.61 10.61
N THR A 56 9.53 2.53 11.35
CA THR A 56 9.75 1.47 12.35
C THR A 56 8.65 1.44 13.41
N GLU A 57 8.14 2.61 13.81
CA GLU A 57 7.02 2.73 14.75
C GLU A 57 5.74 2.10 14.18
N ALA A 58 5.34 2.46 12.95
CA ALA A 58 4.16 1.89 12.32
C ALA A 58 4.30 0.38 12.08
N ALA A 59 5.47 -0.08 11.65
CA ALA A 59 5.76 -1.50 11.45
C ALA A 59 5.59 -2.30 12.76
N SER A 60 6.02 -1.74 13.90
CA SER A 60 5.90 -2.39 15.22
C SER A 60 4.45 -2.57 15.69
N LEU A 61 3.52 -1.78 15.14
CA LEU A 61 2.07 -1.85 15.43
C LEU A 61 1.31 -2.76 14.46
N LEU A 62 1.99 -3.29 13.45
CA LEU A 62 1.48 -4.23 12.47
C LEU A 62 2.12 -5.61 12.70
N ASP A 63 2.82 -6.15 11.71
CA ASP A 63 3.47 -7.46 11.73
C ASP A 63 5.00 -7.38 11.90
N GLY A 64 5.54 -6.19 12.18
CA GLY A 64 6.97 -5.94 12.35
C GLY A 64 7.73 -5.73 11.04
N HIS A 65 7.09 -5.88 9.87
CA HIS A 65 7.74 -5.62 8.59
C HIS A 65 7.65 -4.14 8.21
N SER A 66 8.78 -3.53 7.84
CA SER A 66 8.81 -2.12 7.43
C SER A 66 8.76 -1.94 5.91
N LYS A 67 8.86 -3.03 5.14
CA LYS A 67 8.94 -2.98 3.68
C LYS A 67 8.11 -4.12 3.09
N TYR A 68 7.21 -3.78 2.18
CA TYR A 68 6.37 -4.72 1.45
C TYR A 68 6.60 -4.53 -0.04
N GLU A 69 6.97 -5.62 -0.73
CA GLU A 69 7.16 -5.63 -2.18
C GLU A 69 5.95 -6.32 -2.81
N ILE A 70 5.23 -5.59 -3.65
CA ILE A 70 3.99 -6.05 -4.25
C ILE A 70 4.17 -6.10 -5.76
N GLU A 71 4.11 -7.30 -6.32
CA GLU A 71 4.18 -7.52 -7.77
C GLU A 71 2.81 -7.39 -8.42
N PHE A 72 2.78 -6.84 -9.63
CA PHE A 72 1.58 -6.77 -10.45
C PHE A 72 1.24 -8.13 -11.01
N LEU A 73 0.07 -8.63 -10.65
CA LEU A 73 -0.51 -9.80 -11.30
C LEU A 73 -1.07 -9.35 -12.66
N PRO A 74 -0.50 -9.84 -13.79
CA PRO A 74 -0.80 -9.32 -15.13
C PRO A 74 -2.28 -9.35 -15.53
N GLU A 75 -3.06 -10.26 -14.94
CA GLU A 75 -4.48 -10.44 -15.25
C GLU A 75 -5.41 -9.55 -14.40
N ASN A 76 -4.93 -9.06 -13.25
CA ASN A 76 -5.78 -8.38 -12.28
C ASN A 76 -5.55 -6.88 -12.22
N TRP A 77 -4.34 -6.39 -12.51
CA TRP A 77 -4.00 -4.98 -12.33
C TRP A 77 -3.36 -4.37 -13.58
N SER A 78 -3.86 -3.21 -13.97
CA SER A 78 -3.13 -2.32 -14.87
C SER A 78 -2.24 -1.38 -14.06
N ARG A 79 -1.00 -1.13 -14.51
CA ARG A 79 -0.10 -0.15 -13.87
C ARG A 79 -0.78 1.20 -13.69
N GLN A 80 -1.54 1.65 -14.69
CA GLN A 80 -2.28 2.90 -14.64
C GLN A 80 -3.32 2.91 -13.51
N SER A 81 -4.11 1.85 -13.37
CA SER A 81 -5.12 1.76 -12.30
C SER A 81 -4.48 1.78 -10.90
N ILE A 82 -3.33 1.13 -10.73
CA ILE A 82 -2.58 1.18 -9.46
C ILE A 82 -2.02 2.57 -9.21
N GLU A 83 -1.46 3.22 -10.23
CA GLU A 83 -0.95 4.58 -10.13
C GLU A 83 -2.06 5.57 -9.71
N GLU A 84 -3.23 5.48 -10.33
CA GLU A 84 -4.41 6.30 -9.97
C GLU A 84 -4.88 6.03 -8.53
N ALA A 85 -4.91 4.76 -8.10
CA ALA A 85 -5.27 4.40 -6.74
C ALA A 85 -4.25 4.92 -5.72
N LEU A 86 -2.95 4.74 -5.97
CA LEU A 86 -1.87 5.26 -5.12
C LEU A 86 -1.91 6.79 -5.04
N ALA A 87 -2.10 7.48 -6.16
CA ALA A 87 -2.23 8.93 -6.20
C ALA A 87 -3.45 9.42 -5.41
N ALA A 88 -4.55 8.66 -5.42
CA ALA A 88 -5.73 8.98 -4.62
C ALA A 88 -5.52 8.74 -3.12
N ILE A 89 -4.86 7.62 -2.75
CA ILE A 89 -4.54 7.29 -1.35
C ILE A 89 -3.56 8.32 -0.77
N LEU A 90 -2.51 8.66 -1.52
CA LEU A 90 -1.43 9.56 -1.09
C LEU A 90 -1.74 11.03 -1.41
N ARG A 91 -2.95 11.39 -1.84
CA ARG A 91 -3.29 12.76 -2.24
C ARG A 91 -3.00 13.78 -1.14
N GLY A 92 -2.18 14.78 -1.46
CA GLY A 92 -1.79 15.83 -0.50
C GLY A 92 -0.81 15.35 0.56
N LYS A 93 -0.18 14.19 0.37
CA LYS A 93 0.93 13.68 1.17
C LYS A 93 2.16 13.49 0.30
N ASP A 94 3.33 13.69 0.88
CA ASP A 94 4.58 13.27 0.27
C ASP A 94 4.74 11.76 0.41
N GLY A 95 5.53 11.14 -0.48
CA GLY A 95 5.92 9.73 -0.35
C GLY A 95 5.67 8.86 -1.58
N LEU A 96 4.92 9.32 -2.59
CA LEU A 96 4.79 8.59 -3.86
C LEU A 96 5.94 8.94 -4.80
N THR A 97 6.75 7.94 -5.16
CA THR A 97 7.75 8.04 -6.23
C THR A 97 7.33 7.13 -7.37
N VAL A 98 7.18 7.68 -8.59
CA VAL A 98 6.83 6.90 -9.78
C VAL A 98 8.06 6.78 -10.68
N SER A 99 8.48 5.54 -10.91
CA SER A 99 9.57 5.20 -11.85
C SER A 99 8.97 4.57 -13.10
N GLY A 100 9.39 5.04 -14.27
CA GLY A 100 9.00 4.53 -15.59
C GLY A 100 9.83 3.34 -16.02
#